data_AF-A0A2E8A4R1-F1
#
_entry.id   AF-A0A2E8A4R1-F1
#
_cell.length_a   1.000
_cell.length_b   1.000
_cell.length_c   1.000
_cell.angle_alpha   90.00
_cell.angle_beta   90.00
_cell.angle_gamma   90.00
#
_symmetry.space_group_name_H-M   'P 1'
#
loop_
_entity.id
_entity.type
_entity.pdbx_description
1 polymer ?
#
loop_
_entity_poly.entity_id
_entity_poly.type
_entity_poly.pdbx_seq_one_letter_code
_entity_poly.pdbx_strand_id
1 'polypeptide(L)'
;MTKMIPLSLALACLVSFQYLTGQQQNDTPKSNLQLVRVASLNTIDANKEFQKNVQLVQQQRALAAQISSKLDSVEAQDQRKNLEQQLENLQLKLNENNQLMFKTYGFTLNRNYVLTVEKSHIHMWVTEEEAKEIRLRTGKSDSSK
;
A
#
# COMPACT_ATOMS: atom_id res chain seq x y z
N MET A 1 -21.37 25.68 56.00
CA MET A 1 -22.65 26.41 55.77
C MET A 1 -22.49 27.16 54.45
N THR A 2 -22.85 26.61 53.29
CA THR A 2 -24.18 26.30 52.74
C THR A 2 -24.74 27.49 51.94
N LYS A 3 -24.90 27.25 50.62
CA LYS A 3 -25.78 27.91 49.61
C LYS A 3 -25.37 29.29 49.09
N MET A 4 -25.63 29.70 47.83
CA MET A 4 -26.21 29.05 46.65
C MET A 4 -25.96 29.95 45.43
N ILE A 5 -25.77 29.32 44.28
CA ILE A 5 -25.90 29.91 42.94
C ILE A 5 -27.40 30.03 42.60
N PRO A 6 -27.87 31.09 41.92
CA PRO A 6 -29.03 30.99 41.06
C PRO A 6 -28.62 30.85 39.59
N LEU A 7 -29.14 29.76 39.02
CA LEU A 7 -29.13 29.33 37.63
C LEU A 7 -30.32 30.00 36.91
N SER A 8 -30.07 30.82 35.89
CA SER A 8 -31.01 31.07 34.78
C SER A 8 -30.20 31.03 33.50
N LEU A 9 -30.10 29.85 32.90
CA LEU A 9 -30.91 29.37 31.77
C LEU A 9 -30.42 29.93 30.42
N ALA A 10 -29.51 29.14 29.85
CA ALA A 10 -29.23 28.87 28.44
C ALA A 10 -29.95 29.70 27.35
N LEU A 11 -29.17 30.16 26.36
CA LEU A 11 -29.12 29.58 25.00
C LEU A 11 -28.79 30.67 23.95
N ALA A 12 -27.56 30.67 23.44
CA ALA A 12 -27.25 31.01 22.05
C ALA A 12 -25.80 30.59 21.74
N CYS A 13 -25.65 29.36 21.24
CA CYS A 13 -24.47 28.94 20.49
C CYS A 13 -24.33 29.78 19.22
N LEU A 14 -23.11 29.78 18.67
CA LEU A 14 -22.62 30.36 17.39
C LEU A 14 -21.95 31.72 17.57
N VAL A 15 -20.61 31.75 17.70
CA VAL A 15 -19.72 32.13 16.58
C VAL A 15 -18.32 31.54 16.80
N SER A 16 -17.82 30.83 15.78
CA SER A 16 -16.41 30.62 15.42
C SER A 16 -15.44 29.99 16.43
N PHE A 17 -15.55 28.67 16.58
CA PHE A 17 -14.40 27.81 16.84
C PHE A 17 -13.59 27.66 15.54
N GLN A 18 -12.70 28.59 15.25
CA GLN A 18 -11.73 28.44 14.17
C GLN A 18 -10.37 29.02 14.54
N TYR A 19 -9.35 28.16 14.40
CA TYR A 19 -7.92 28.47 14.34
C TYR A 19 -7.18 28.75 15.65
N LEU A 20 -7.21 27.78 16.57
CA LEU A 20 -6.02 27.47 17.38
C LEU A 20 -5.16 26.44 16.61
N THR A 21 -4.58 26.87 15.50
CA THR A 21 -3.47 26.17 14.85
C THR A 21 -2.31 27.15 14.81
N GLY A 22 -1.29 26.89 15.63
CA GLY A 22 0.00 27.54 15.47
C GLY A 22 0.51 27.27 14.06
N GLN A 23 0.51 28.29 13.22
CA GLN A 23 1.29 28.28 12.00
C GLN A 23 2.70 28.74 12.33
N GLN A 24 3.47 27.85 12.96
CA GLN A 24 4.90 27.83 12.68
C GLN A 24 5.01 27.22 11.28
N GLN A 25 5.00 28.09 10.27
CA GLN A 25 5.30 27.73 8.89
C GLN A 25 6.75 27.25 8.85
N ASN A 26 6.94 25.96 9.16
CA ASN A 26 8.13 25.26 8.77
C ASN A 26 8.02 25.12 7.25
N ASP A 27 8.73 25.99 6.53
CA ASP A 27 8.99 25.86 5.10
C ASP A 27 9.63 24.48 4.88
N THR A 28 8.79 23.48 4.69
CA THR A 28 9.21 22.17 4.24
C THR A 28 9.66 22.40 2.80
N PRO A 29 10.90 22.03 2.40
CA PRO A 29 11.33 22.20 1.02
C PRO A 29 10.27 21.56 0.12
N LYS A 30 9.68 22.34 -0.81
CA LYS A 30 8.77 21.81 -1.82
C LYS A 30 9.55 20.77 -2.61
N SER A 31 9.44 19.50 -2.24
CA SER A 31 10.17 18.44 -2.91
C SER A 31 9.60 18.34 -4.33
N ASN A 32 10.43 18.65 -5.31
CA ASN A 32 10.08 18.52 -6.72
C ASN A 32 10.13 17.03 -7.08
N LEU A 33 9.09 16.29 -6.67
CA LEU A 33 8.97 14.86 -6.92
C LEU A 33 8.45 14.61 -8.33
N GLN A 34 9.12 13.71 -9.06
CA GLN A 34 8.69 13.24 -10.37
C GLN A 34 8.35 11.75 -10.31
N LEU A 35 7.27 11.37 -10.96
CA LEU A 35 6.90 9.97 -11.11
C LEU A 35 7.68 9.38 -12.29
N VAL A 36 8.49 8.35 -12.02
CA VAL A 36 9.33 7.68 -13.02
C VAL A 36 8.89 6.23 -13.17
N ARG A 37 8.76 5.76 -14.42
CA ARG A 37 8.47 4.36 -14.73
C ARG A 37 9.75 3.53 -14.58
N VAL A 38 9.77 2.63 -13.61
CA VAL A 38 10.93 1.75 -13.31
C VAL A 38 10.84 0.38 -13.97
N ALA A 39 9.64 -0.08 -14.34
CA ALA A 39 9.41 -1.35 -15.01
C ALA A 39 8.09 -1.31 -15.82
N SER A 40 7.93 -2.28 -16.73
CA SER A 40 6.68 -2.52 -17.47
C SER A 40 6.33 -4.00 -17.40
N LEU A 41 5.15 -4.31 -16.86
CA LEU A 41 4.65 -5.68 -16.70
C LEU A 41 3.75 -6.01 -17.88
N ASN A 42 4.36 -6.47 -18.97
CA ASN A 42 3.69 -6.56 -20.28
C ASN A 42 2.71 -7.74 -20.42
N THR A 43 2.67 -8.64 -19.43
CA THR A 43 1.78 -9.82 -19.45
C THR A 43 0.96 -9.89 -18.17
N ILE A 44 -0.21 -10.54 -18.27
CA ILE A 44 -1.09 -10.80 -17.13
C ILE A 44 -0.33 -11.61 -16.07
N ASP A 45 0.44 -12.62 -16.48
CA ASP A 45 1.17 -13.48 -15.56
C ASP A 45 2.31 -12.75 -14.86
N ALA A 46 3.06 -11.89 -15.56
CA ALA A 46 4.08 -11.06 -14.94
C ALA A 46 3.49 -10.09 -13.91
N ASN A 47 2.31 -9.51 -14.19
CA ASN A 47 1.61 -8.65 -13.23
C ASN A 47 1.14 -9.44 -12.00
N LYS A 48 0.57 -10.64 -12.19
CA LYS A 48 0.16 -11.51 -11.08
C LYS A 48 1.34 -11.94 -10.21
N GLU A 49 2.44 -12.32 -10.84
CA GLU A 49 3.67 -12.71 -10.13
C GLU A 49 4.23 -11.55 -9.32
N PHE A 50 4.35 -10.36 -9.93
CA PHE A 50 4.77 -9.16 -9.23
C PHE A 50 3.89 -8.87 -8.00
N GLN A 51 2.56 -8.91 -8.16
CA GLN A 51 1.63 -8.67 -7.05
C GLN A 51 1.79 -9.69 -5.93
N LYS A 52 1.93 -10.97 -6.25
CA LYS A 52 2.21 -12.04 -5.27
C LYS A 52 3.52 -11.79 -4.53
N ASN A 53 4.57 -11.44 -5.25
CA ASN A 53 5.89 -11.19 -4.67
C ASN A 53 5.88 -9.96 -3.77
N VAL A 54 5.20 -8.87 -4.17
CA VAL A 54 4.98 -7.69 -3.31
C VAL A 54 4.25 -8.08 -2.03
N GLN A 55 3.17 -8.86 -2.13
CA GLN A 55 2.42 -9.31 -0.96
C GLN A 55 3.30 -10.15 -0.02
N LEU A 56 4.10 -11.07 -0.58
CA LEU A 56 5.01 -11.92 0.19
C LEU A 56 6.04 -11.09 0.98
N VAL A 57 6.72 -10.14 0.34
CA VAL A 57 7.74 -9.33 1.03
C VAL A 57 7.13 -8.41 2.10
N GLN A 58 5.91 -7.91 1.87
CA GLN A 58 5.19 -7.11 2.86
C GLN A 58 4.76 -7.96 4.07
N GLN A 59 4.29 -9.20 3.84
CA GLN A 59 3.97 -10.14 4.91
C GLN A 59 5.21 -10.51 5.73
N GLN A 60 6.35 -10.78 5.07
CA GLN A 60 7.62 -11.05 5.76
C GLN A 60 8.06 -9.84 6.61
N ARG A 61 7.93 -8.62 6.09
CA ARG A 61 8.23 -7.40 6.85
C ARG A 61 7.33 -7.24 8.07
N ALA A 62 6.03 -7.49 7.91
CA ALA A 62 5.08 -7.41 9.02
C ALA A 62 5.39 -8.45 10.10
N LEU A 63 5.73 -9.68 9.71
CA LEU A 63 6.14 -10.72 10.64
C LEU A 63 7.44 -10.36 11.37
N ALA A 64 8.43 -9.80 10.67
CA ALA A 64 9.67 -9.35 11.29
C ALA A 64 9.41 -8.27 12.36
N ALA A 65 8.52 -7.31 12.06
CA ALA A 65 8.10 -6.30 13.02
C ALA A 65 7.38 -6.92 14.24
N GLN A 66 6.52 -7.92 14.02
CA GLN A 66 5.85 -8.63 15.12
C GLN A 66 6.84 -9.40 16.01
N ILE A 67 7.80 -10.11 15.42
CA ILE A 67 8.83 -10.83 16.20
C ILE A 67 9.70 -9.84 16.98
N SER A 68 10.09 -8.73 16.35
CA SER A 68 10.83 -7.66 17.02
C SER A 68 10.07 -7.11 18.23
N SER A 69 8.77 -6.84 18.08
CA SER A 69 7.94 -6.37 19.19
C SER A 69 7.78 -7.40 20.31
N LYS A 70 7.76 -8.70 19.99
CA LYS A 70 7.73 -9.75 21.02
C LYS A 70 9.04 -9.82 21.81
N LEU A 71 10.19 -9.66 21.15
CA LEU A 71 11.50 -9.66 21.78
C LEU A 71 11.64 -8.59 22.87
N ASP A 72 10.97 -7.45 22.71
CA ASP A 72 10.96 -6.36 23.71
C ASP A 72 10.31 -6.77 25.05
N SER A 73 9.53 -7.85 25.06
CA SER A 73 8.73 -8.30 26.21
C SER A 73 9.13 -9.67 26.77
N VAL A 74 10.12 -10.35 26.17
CA VAL A 74 10.54 -11.69 26.58
C VAL A 74 11.70 -11.63 27.58
N GLU A 75 11.45 -12.17 28.78
CA GLU A 75 12.46 -12.30 29.85
C GLU A 75 13.23 -13.63 29.77
N ALA A 76 12.57 -14.71 29.34
CA ALA A 76 13.18 -16.03 29.28
C ALA A 76 14.24 -16.12 28.18
N GLN A 77 15.49 -16.38 28.58
CA GLN A 77 16.66 -16.38 27.69
C GLN A 77 16.53 -17.35 26.50
N ASP A 78 16.00 -18.56 26.73
CA ASP A 78 15.84 -19.56 25.66
C ASP A 78 14.80 -19.15 24.62
N GLN A 79 13.69 -18.57 25.07
CA GLN A 79 12.64 -18.03 24.18
C GLN A 79 13.16 -16.83 23.40
N ARG A 80 13.93 -15.96 24.06
CA ARG A 80 14.57 -14.81 23.42
C ARG A 80 15.51 -15.26 22.30
N LYS A 81 16.42 -16.19 22.60
CA LYS A 81 17.37 -16.73 21.61
C LYS A 81 16.66 -17.35 20.42
N ASN A 82 15.58 -18.09 20.64
CA ASN A 82 14.79 -18.67 19.56
C ASN A 82 14.14 -17.60 18.67
N LEU A 83 13.57 -16.56 19.26
CA LEU A 83 12.96 -15.44 18.52
C LEU A 83 14.01 -14.61 17.76
N GLU A 84 15.19 -14.37 18.36
CA GLU A 84 16.32 -13.70 17.69
C GLU A 84 16.76 -14.48 16.44
N GLN A 85 16.89 -15.81 16.55
CA GLN A 85 17.24 -16.66 15.40
C GLN A 85 16.15 -16.67 14.32
N GLN A 86 14.87 -16.67 14.71
CA GLN A 86 13.77 -16.55 13.75
C GLN A 86 13.80 -15.19 13.02
N LEU A 87 14.07 -14.11 13.76
CA LEU A 87 14.15 -12.77 13.20
C LEU A 87 15.32 -12.64 12.22
N GLU A 88 16.51 -13.13 12.59
CA GLU A 88 17.69 -13.12 11.72
C GLU A 88 17.43 -13.87 10.41
N ASN A 89 16.91 -15.10 10.49
CA ASN A 89 16.57 -15.89 9.31
C ASN A 89 15.52 -15.20 8.42
N LEU A 90 14.54 -14.52 9.02
CA LEU A 90 13.52 -13.79 8.29
C LEU A 90 14.10 -12.53 7.62
N GLN A 91 15.01 -11.82 8.28
CA GLN A 91 15.71 -10.65 7.74
C GLN A 91 16.60 -11.03 6.56
N LEU A 92 17.34 -12.14 6.64
CA LEU A 92 18.15 -12.65 5.53
C LEU A 92 17.28 -12.93 4.30
N LYS A 93 16.19 -13.70 4.46
CA LYS A 93 15.26 -13.99 3.36
C LYS A 93 14.60 -12.73 2.80
N LEU A 94 14.22 -11.80 3.66
CA LEU A 94 13.62 -10.53 3.24
C LEU A 94 14.60 -9.71 2.40
N ASN A 95 15.88 -9.68 2.78
CA ASN A 95 16.93 -9.00 2.01
C ASN A 95 17.16 -9.67 0.66
N GLU A 96 17.26 -11.00 0.61
CA GLU A 96 17.37 -11.77 -0.64
C GLU A 96 16.19 -11.49 -1.57
N ASN A 97 14.97 -11.58 -1.06
CA ASN A 97 13.75 -11.32 -1.83
C ASN A 97 13.70 -9.86 -2.31
N ASN A 98 14.07 -8.90 -1.47
CA ASN A 98 14.10 -7.49 -1.85
C ASN A 98 15.15 -7.20 -2.93
N GLN A 99 16.32 -7.85 -2.87
CA GLN A 99 17.33 -7.75 -3.93
C GLN A 99 16.83 -8.35 -5.25
N LEU A 100 16.14 -9.49 -5.20
CA LEU A 100 15.54 -10.09 -6.38
C LEU A 100 14.46 -9.18 -6.97
N MET A 101 13.57 -8.64 -6.13
CA MET A 101 12.53 -7.67 -6.54
C MET A 101 13.13 -6.42 -7.20
N PHE A 102 14.25 -5.92 -6.68
CA PHE A 102 14.95 -4.79 -7.27
C PHE A 102 15.52 -5.14 -8.64
N LYS A 103 16.20 -6.28 -8.76
CA LYS A 103 16.80 -6.74 -10.04
C LYS A 103 15.73 -6.99 -11.12
N THR A 104 14.60 -7.57 -10.75
CA THR A 104 13.56 -7.96 -11.71
C THR A 104 12.62 -6.80 -12.07
N TYR A 105 12.28 -5.93 -11.10
CA TYR A 105 11.21 -4.95 -11.26
C TYR A 105 11.58 -3.52 -10.85
N GLY A 106 12.80 -3.26 -10.37
CA GLY A 106 13.16 -1.98 -9.76
C GLY A 106 12.41 -1.69 -8.45
N PHE A 107 11.83 -2.72 -7.82
CA PHE A 107 11.02 -2.60 -6.61
C PHE A 107 11.86 -2.74 -5.33
N THR A 108 11.55 -1.95 -4.31
CA THR A 108 12.20 -1.99 -2.99
C THR A 108 11.18 -1.73 -1.87
N LEU A 109 11.37 -2.35 -0.70
CA LEU A 109 10.45 -2.17 0.45
C LEU A 109 10.50 -0.76 1.08
N ASN A 110 11.50 0.06 0.76
CA ASN A 110 11.71 1.37 1.38
C ASN A 110 11.26 2.56 0.51
N ARG A 111 10.53 2.30 -0.59
CA ARG A 111 9.98 3.32 -1.48
C ARG A 111 8.49 3.12 -1.68
N ASN A 112 7.79 4.22 -1.99
CA ASN A 112 6.38 4.19 -2.37
C ASN A 112 6.26 4.05 -3.88
N TYR A 113 5.43 3.12 -4.34
CA TYR A 113 5.21 2.83 -5.76
C TYR A 113 3.74 3.05 -6.13
N VAL A 114 3.51 3.49 -7.37
CA VAL A 114 2.19 3.57 -7.98
C VAL A 114 2.15 2.57 -9.14
N LEU A 115 1.18 1.66 -9.13
CA LEU A 115 0.91 0.76 -10.24
C LEU A 115 -0.12 1.41 -11.17
N THR A 116 0.23 1.57 -12.45
CA THR A 116 -0.68 2.10 -13.48
C THR A 116 -1.08 0.99 -14.44
N VAL A 117 -2.38 0.84 -14.70
CA VAL A 117 -2.91 -0.17 -15.64
C VAL A 117 -3.01 0.44 -17.02
N GLU A 118 -2.13 0.03 -17.94
CA GLU A 118 -2.12 0.54 -19.33
C GLU A 118 -3.09 -0.18 -20.26
N LYS A 119 -3.37 -1.48 -20.02
CA LYS A 119 -4.30 -2.29 -20.84
C LYS A 119 -5.21 -3.14 -19.95
N SER A 120 -6.47 -3.27 -20.34
CA SER A 120 -7.48 -4.09 -19.66
C SER A 120 -8.36 -4.79 -20.68
N HIS A 121 -8.70 -6.05 -20.41
CA HIS A 121 -9.54 -6.86 -21.27
C HIS A 121 -10.76 -7.37 -20.48
N ILE A 122 -11.96 -7.14 -21.01
CA ILE A 122 -13.20 -7.70 -20.49
C ILE A 122 -13.59 -8.85 -21.42
N HIS A 123 -13.79 -10.03 -20.84
CA HIS A 123 -14.21 -11.23 -21.56
C HIS A 123 -15.60 -11.66 -21.11
N MET A 124 -16.36 -12.24 -22.02
CA MET A 124 -17.66 -12.83 -21.75
C MET A 124 -17.79 -14.17 -22.46
N TRP A 125 -18.45 -15.14 -21.82
CA TRP A 125 -18.78 -16.42 -22.45
C TRP A 125 -19.93 -16.23 -23.43
N VAL A 126 -19.76 -16.74 -24.65
CA VAL A 126 -20.73 -16.61 -25.74
C VAL A 126 -20.74 -17.89 -26.57
N THR A 127 -21.83 -18.10 -27.32
CA THR A 127 -21.91 -19.17 -28.33
C THR A 127 -20.99 -18.86 -29.52
N GLU A 128 -20.71 -19.85 -30.38
CA GLU A 128 -19.88 -19.62 -31.57
C GLU A 128 -20.56 -18.65 -32.54
N GLU A 129 -21.88 -18.76 -32.67
CA GLU A 129 -22.73 -17.87 -33.47
C GLU A 129 -22.62 -16.43 -32.95
N GLU A 130 -22.79 -16.24 -31.65
CA GLU A 130 -22.68 -14.93 -31.02
C GLU A 130 -21.25 -14.36 -31.11
N ALA A 131 -20.22 -15.21 -31.01
CA ALA A 131 -18.83 -14.79 -31.22
C ALA A 131 -18.58 -14.26 -32.63
N LYS A 132 -19.17 -14.90 -33.66
CA LYS A 132 -19.07 -14.44 -35.06
C LYS A 132 -19.73 -13.06 -35.22
N GLU A 133 -20.94 -12.90 -34.70
CA GLU A 133 -21.66 -11.61 -34.73
C GLU A 133 -20.89 -10.49 -33.98
N ILE A 134 -20.34 -10.79 -32.81
CA ILE A 134 -19.54 -9.83 -32.02
C ILE A 134 -18.30 -9.39 -32.82
N ARG A 135 -17.55 -10.34 -33.41
CA ARG A 135 -16.32 -10.04 -34.16
C ARG A 135 -16.60 -9.21 -35.42
N LEU A 136 -17.70 -9.49 -36.12
CA LEU A 136 -18.14 -8.69 -37.27
C LEU A 136 -18.46 -7.25 -36.88
N ARG A 137 -19.04 -7.05 -35.69
CA ARG A 137 -19.34 -5.72 -35.13
C ARG A 137 -18.08 -4.97 -34.66
N THR A 138 -17.16 -5.63 -33.98
CA THR A 138 -15.95 -4.98 -33.43
C THR A 138 -14.87 -4.71 -34.47
N GLY A 139 -14.70 -5.59 -35.47
CA GLY A 139 -13.72 -5.44 -36.55
C GLY A 139 -13.94 -4.22 -37.47
N LYS A 140 -15.15 -3.63 -37.46
CA LYS A 140 -15.46 -2.37 -38.16
C LYS A 140 -15.03 -1.11 -37.41
N SER A 141 -14.71 -1.20 -36.11
CA SER A 141 -14.37 -0.02 -35.29
C SER A 141 -12.88 0.28 -35.21
N ASP A 142 -12.01 -0.71 -35.51
CA ASP A 142 -10.55 -0.55 -35.44
C ASP A 142 -9.93 -0.01 -36.74
N SER A 143 -10.71 0.11 -37.84
CA SER A 143 -10.26 0.67 -39.12
C SER A 143 -10.54 2.18 -39.27
N SER A 144 -10.95 2.86 -38.20
CA SER A 144 -11.14 4.31 -38.14
C SER A 144 -10.46 4.90 -36.90
N LYS A 145 -9.14 4.74 -36.79
CA LYS A 145 -8.26 5.58 -35.99
C LYS A 145 -6.90 5.70 -36.65
#